data_AF-A0AAD9PLL0-F1
#
_entry.id   AF-A0AAD9PLL0-F1
#
_cell.length_a   1.000
_cell.length_b   1.000
_cell.length_c   1.000
_cell.angle_alpha   90.00
_cell.angle_beta   90.00
_cell.angle_gamma   90.00
#
_symmetry.space_group_name_H-M   'P 1'
#
loop_
_entity.id
_entity.type
_entity.pdbx_description
1 polymer ?
#
loop_
_entity_poly.entity_id
_entity_poly.type
_entity_poly.pdbx_seq_one_letter_code
_entity_poly.pdbx_strand_id
1 'polypeptide(L)'
;MSFTWPEHHVLQFLKFAKKSLEGSPAIQLERSLREGTGTEYLLNNDPVGACLDEIWGSKEIFCQVITRAIEASADSYERILARGRAEALAVSNKIDEMIAVRSWQEALKNAMKKQAIGMLQQKCVEKALDGSLCALSGL
;
A
#
# COMPACT_ATOMS: atom_id res chain seq x y z
N MET A 1 24.28 10.48 11.57
CA MET A 1 23.33 11.56 11.89
C MET A 1 21.95 11.12 11.42
N SER A 2 20.96 11.02 12.31
CA SER A 2 19.58 10.74 11.89
C SER A 2 18.94 12.06 11.45
N PHE A 3 18.57 12.17 10.18
CA PHE A 3 17.82 13.31 9.67
C PHE A 3 16.35 13.13 10.05
N THR A 4 15.85 13.93 10.98
CA THR A 4 14.43 13.96 11.36
C THR A 4 13.72 15.10 10.64
N TRP A 5 12.65 14.78 9.93
CA TRP A 5 11.84 15.78 9.24
C TRP A 5 11.03 16.60 10.25
N PRO A 6 10.86 17.91 10.04
CA PRO A 6 9.90 18.71 10.80
C PRO A 6 8.49 18.13 10.70
N GLU A 7 7.72 18.17 11.79
CA GLU A 7 6.39 17.55 11.84
C GLU A 7 5.44 18.08 10.75
N HIS A 8 5.49 19.38 10.46
CA HIS A 8 4.66 19.97 9.40
C HIS A 8 5.00 19.43 8.00
N HIS A 9 6.28 19.15 7.71
CA HIS A 9 6.67 18.50 6.46
C HIS A 9 6.18 17.06 6.39
N VAL A 10 6.27 16.32 7.50
CA VAL A 10 5.71 14.96 7.59
C VAL A 10 4.21 15.00 7.28
N LEU A 11 3.45 15.89 7.93
CA LEU A 11 2.01 16.02 7.70
C LEU A 11 1.65 16.40 6.26
N GLN A 12 2.42 17.30 5.63
CA GLN A 12 2.22 17.64 4.22
C GLN A 12 2.50 16.45 3.31
N PHE A 13 3.55 15.69 3.59
CA PHE A 13 3.89 14.51 2.82
C PHE A 13 2.85 13.40 2.97
N LEU A 14 2.32 13.19 4.18
CA LEU A 14 1.18 12.27 4.40
C LEU A 14 -0.05 12.70 3.58
N LYS A 15 -0.36 14.00 3.54
CA LYS A 15 -1.47 14.52 2.71
C LYS A 15 -1.24 14.27 1.22
N PHE A 16 -0.01 14.51 0.75
CA PHE A 16 0.36 14.22 -0.64
C PHE A 16 0.21 12.73 -0.97
N ALA A 17 0.69 11.84 -0.09
CA ALA A 17 0.57 10.40 -0.28
C ALA A 17 -0.90 9.94 -0.31
N LYS A 18 -1.75 10.45 0.59
CA LYS A 18 -3.19 10.19 0.56
C LYS A 18 -3.81 10.64 -0.76
N LYS A 19 -3.52 11.87 -1.18
CA LYS A 19 -4.01 12.43 -2.45
C LYS A 19 -3.56 11.62 -3.67
N SER A 20 -2.38 11.02 -3.62
CA SER A 20 -1.85 10.17 -4.70
C SER A 20 -2.67 8.90 -4.93
N LEU A 21 -3.47 8.48 -3.94
CA LEU A 21 -4.35 7.32 -4.02
C LEU A 21 -5.84 7.69 -4.16
N GLU A 22 -6.21 8.97 -4.22
CA GLU A 22 -7.61 9.38 -4.40
C GLU A 22 -8.14 9.06 -5.81
N GLY A 23 -9.44 8.76 -5.90
CA GLY A 23 -10.12 8.49 -7.17
C GLY A 23 -9.85 7.09 -7.72
N SER A 24 -9.41 6.99 -8.97
CA SER A 24 -9.22 5.69 -9.65
C SER A 24 -8.24 4.73 -8.93
N PRO A 25 -7.08 5.17 -8.41
CA PRO A 25 -6.16 4.30 -7.70
C PRO A 25 -6.76 3.67 -6.43
N ALA A 26 -7.58 4.39 -5.65
CA ALA A 26 -8.29 3.83 -4.50
C ALA A 26 -9.26 2.71 -4.92
N ILE A 27 -10.06 2.97 -5.97
CA ILE A 27 -11.01 1.97 -6.50
C ILE A 27 -10.26 0.74 -7.00
N GLN A 28 -9.14 0.93 -7.69
CA GLN A 28 -8.30 -0.17 -8.16
C GLN A 28 -7.65 -0.95 -7.01
N LEU A 29 -7.18 -0.26 -5.97
CA LEU A 29 -6.61 -0.87 -4.78
C LEU A 29 -7.64 -1.77 -4.10
N GLU A 30 -8.82 -1.22 -3.80
CA GLU A 30 -9.92 -1.95 -3.15
C GLU A 30 -10.35 -3.16 -3.98
N ARG A 31 -10.58 -2.96 -5.29
CA ARG A 31 -10.91 -4.07 -6.22
C ARG A 31 -9.84 -5.16 -6.17
N SER A 32 -8.57 -4.77 -6.25
CA SER A 32 -7.44 -5.73 -6.25
C SER A 32 -7.26 -6.47 -4.93
N LEU A 33 -7.76 -5.90 -3.82
CA LEU A 33 -7.78 -6.55 -2.51
C LEU A 33 -8.94 -7.55 -2.44
N ARG A 34 -10.14 -7.15 -2.88
CA ARG A 34 -11.31 -8.03 -2.91
C ARG A 34 -11.03 -9.28 -3.76
N GLU A 35 -10.67 -9.09 -5.03
CA GLU A 35 -10.39 -10.18 -5.98
C GLU A 35 -9.18 -11.06 -5.60
N GLY A 36 -8.28 -10.58 -4.74
CA GLY A 36 -7.02 -11.25 -4.42
C GLY A 36 -7.01 -11.97 -3.08
N THR A 37 -8.07 -11.86 -2.26
CA THR A 37 -8.07 -12.34 -0.88
C THR A 37 -9.20 -13.31 -0.54
N GLY A 38 -10.08 -13.63 -1.51
CA GLY A 38 -11.26 -14.47 -1.26
C GLY A 38 -12.27 -13.82 -0.33
N THR A 39 -12.14 -12.51 -0.08
CA THR A 39 -13.05 -11.73 0.77
C THR A 39 -14.36 -11.44 0.05
N GLU A 40 -14.48 -11.72 -1.26
CA GLU A 40 -15.73 -11.63 -2.03
C GLU A 40 -16.88 -12.47 -1.45
N TYR A 41 -16.58 -13.50 -0.64
CA TYR A 41 -17.57 -14.39 -0.04
C TYR A 41 -17.95 -14.02 1.40
N LEU A 42 -17.29 -13.02 1.99
CA LEU A 42 -17.58 -12.55 3.35
C LEU A 42 -18.70 -11.50 3.30
N LEU A 43 -19.94 -11.97 3.25
CA LEU A 43 -21.15 -11.14 3.22
C LEU A 43 -21.39 -10.33 4.51
N ASN A 44 -20.72 -10.69 5.62
CA ASN A 44 -20.88 -10.03 6.91
C ASN A 44 -19.55 -9.42 7.37
N ASN A 45 -19.57 -8.11 7.62
CA ASN A 45 -18.44 -7.22 7.93
C ASN A 45 -17.49 -7.02 6.75
N ASP A 46 -17.40 -5.81 6.20
CA ASP A 46 -16.46 -5.45 5.12
C ASP A 46 -15.01 -5.44 5.66
N PRO A 47 -14.27 -6.54 5.53
CA PRO A 47 -12.98 -6.67 6.21
C PRO A 47 -11.90 -5.88 5.45
N VAL A 48 -12.08 -5.70 4.13
CA VAL A 48 -11.22 -4.91 3.27
C VAL A 48 -11.37 -3.44 3.62
N GLY A 49 -12.60 -2.92 3.68
CA GLY A 49 -12.88 -1.55 4.11
C GLY A 49 -12.28 -1.26 5.49
N ALA A 50 -12.54 -2.13 6.47
CA ALA A 50 -12.01 -1.97 7.82
C ALA A 50 -10.47 -1.95 7.88
N CYS A 51 -9.78 -2.80 7.10
CA CYS A 51 -8.31 -2.77 7.06
C CYS A 51 -7.78 -1.51 6.39
N LEU A 52 -8.42 -1.05 5.32
CA LEU A 52 -8.03 0.21 4.67
C LEU A 52 -8.22 1.39 5.60
N ASP A 53 -9.37 1.48 6.30
CA ASP A 53 -9.64 2.52 7.28
C ASP A 53 -8.61 2.54 8.42
N GLU A 54 -8.21 1.36 8.90
CA GLU A 54 -7.18 1.20 9.92
C GLU A 54 -5.80 1.71 9.45
N ILE A 55 -5.41 1.38 8.21
CA ILE A 55 -4.19 1.90 7.59
C ILE A 55 -4.27 3.43 7.45
N TRP A 56 -5.41 3.97 7.01
CA TRP A 56 -5.58 5.41 6.79
C TRP A 56 -5.66 6.23 8.08
N GLY A 57 -6.23 5.64 9.13
CA GLY A 57 -6.42 6.22 10.44
C GLY A 57 -5.15 6.19 11.29
N SER A 58 -4.26 5.22 11.07
CA SER A 58 -3.01 5.09 11.83
C SER A 58 -1.85 5.81 11.14
N LYS A 59 -1.37 6.92 11.74
CA LYS A 59 -0.17 7.63 11.29
C LYS A 59 1.04 6.71 11.21
N GLU A 60 1.19 5.82 12.18
CA GLU A 60 2.33 4.90 12.25
C GLU A 60 2.32 3.88 11.12
N ILE A 61 1.19 3.17 10.94
CA ILE A 61 1.05 2.18 9.86
C ILE A 61 1.23 2.87 8.50
N PHE A 62 0.62 4.04 8.33
CA PHE A 62 0.72 4.76 7.06
C PHE A 62 2.14 5.26 6.77
N CYS A 63 2.89 5.72 7.78
CA CYS A 63 4.31 6.02 7.63
C CYS A 63 5.11 4.79 7.18
N GLN A 64 4.87 3.60 7.76
CA GLN A 64 5.55 2.37 7.35
C GLN A 64 5.25 2.00 5.88
N VAL A 65 3.99 2.16 5.46
CA VAL A 65 3.59 1.96 4.05
C VAL A 65 4.33 2.91 3.13
N ILE A 66 4.38 4.20 3.49
CA ILE A 66 5.06 5.24 2.72
C ILE A 66 6.56 4.96 2.60
N THR A 67 7.23 4.57 3.69
CA THR A 67 8.66 4.24 3.65
C THR A 67 8.94 3.14 2.64
N ARG A 68 8.15 2.05 2.67
CA ARG A 68 8.27 0.96 1.69
C ARG A 68 7.97 1.44 0.26
N ALA A 69 7.02 2.34 0.09
CA ALA A 69 6.67 2.90 -1.21
C ALA A 69 7.79 3.78 -1.79
N ILE A 70 8.47 4.58 -0.97
CA ILE A 70 9.61 5.40 -1.40
C ILE A 70 10.73 4.51 -1.95
N GLU A 71 11.13 3.50 -1.18
CA GLU A 71 12.19 2.57 -1.57
C GLU A 71 11.83 1.84 -2.88
N ALA A 72 10.63 1.26 -2.94
CA ALA A 72 10.18 0.55 -4.14
C ALA A 72 9.99 1.47 -5.36
N SER A 73 9.60 2.73 -5.14
CA SER A 73 9.46 3.73 -6.20
C SER A 73 10.82 4.10 -6.79
N ALA A 74 11.82 4.33 -5.93
CA ALA A 74 13.18 4.63 -6.37
C ALA A 74 13.76 3.48 -7.20
N ASP A 75 13.62 2.24 -6.70
CA ASP A 75 14.07 1.04 -7.43
C ASP A 75 13.35 0.84 -8.77
N SER A 76 12.05 1.14 -8.82
CA SER A 76 11.27 1.05 -10.07
C SER A 76 11.72 2.11 -11.07
N TYR A 77 11.89 3.35 -10.63
CA TYR A 77 12.32 4.47 -11.45
C TYR A 77 13.69 4.19 -12.09
N GLU A 78 14.67 3.80 -11.28
CA GLU A 78 16.03 3.49 -11.76
C GLU A 78 16.04 2.33 -12.76
N ARG A 79 15.25 1.28 -12.52
CA ARG A 79 15.13 0.15 -13.45
C ARG A 79 14.54 0.56 -14.80
N ILE A 80 13.53 1.43 -14.80
CA ILE A 80 12.91 1.92 -16.04
C ILE A 80 13.91 2.79 -16.81
N LEU A 81 14.63 3.68 -16.13
CA LEU A 81 15.65 4.51 -16.78
C LEU A 81 16.81 3.68 -17.34
N ALA A 82 17.32 2.71 -16.58
CA ALA A 82 18.39 1.82 -17.03
C ALA A 82 17.99 1.05 -18.29
N ARG A 83 16.74 0.55 -18.32
CA ARG A 83 16.18 -0.11 -19.51
C ARG A 83 16.04 0.85 -20.69
N GLY A 84 15.50 2.05 -20.48
CA GLY A 84 15.36 3.05 -21.54
C GLY A 84 16.71 3.45 -22.16
N ARG A 85 17.75 3.57 -21.34
CA ARG A 85 19.13 3.82 -21.81
C ARG A 85 19.69 2.65 -22.62
N ALA A 86 19.45 1.41 -22.17
CA ALA A 86 19.87 0.21 -22.90
C ALA A 86 19.19 0.10 -24.28
N GLU A 87 17.96 0.61 -24.40
CA GLU A 87 17.19 0.68 -25.64
C GLU A 87 17.46 1.97 -26.46
N ALA A 88 18.45 2.79 -26.07
CA ALA A 88 18.81 4.07 -26.70
C ALA A 88 17.64 5.07 -26.82
N LEU A 89 16.68 5.01 -25.88
CA LEU A 89 15.53 5.91 -25.86
C LEU A 89 15.92 7.28 -25.28
N ALA A 90 15.53 8.34 -25.96
CA ALA A 90 15.68 9.70 -25.46
C ALA A 90 14.65 9.97 -24.35
N VAL A 91 15.12 10.22 -23.13
CA VAL A 91 14.27 10.61 -22.00
C VAL A 91 14.23 12.13 -21.93
N SER A 92 13.12 12.72 -22.36
CA SER A 92 12.84 14.15 -22.11
C SER A 92 12.39 14.36 -20.66
N ASN A 93 12.50 15.58 -20.14
CA ASN A 93 12.04 15.93 -18.78
C ASN A 93 10.58 15.50 -18.53
N LYS A 94 9.71 15.64 -19.54
CA LYS A 94 8.31 15.22 -19.45
C LYS A 94 8.17 13.71 -19.27
N ILE A 95 8.97 12.92 -19.99
CA ILE A 95 8.96 11.46 -19.86
C ILE A 95 9.52 11.05 -18.50
N ASP A 96 10.57 11.71 -18.04
CA ASP A 96 11.17 11.48 -16.72
C ASP A 96 10.17 11.72 -15.58
N GLU A 97 9.49 12.87 -15.59
CA GLU A 97 8.42 13.19 -14.64
C GLU A 97 7.30 12.14 -14.66
N MET A 98 6.88 11.68 -15.84
CA MET A 98 5.86 10.64 -15.97
C MET A 98 6.33 9.30 -15.37
N ILE A 99 7.59 8.91 -15.57
CA ILE A 99 8.16 7.69 -15.00
C ILE A 99 8.20 7.80 -13.47
N ALA A 100 8.63 8.94 -12.93
CA ALA A 100 8.70 9.17 -11.50
C ALA A 100 7.30 9.09 -10.86
N VAL A 101 6.31 9.81 -11.41
CA VAL A 101 4.93 9.81 -10.90
C VAL A 101 4.33 8.40 -10.95
N ARG A 102 4.51 7.67 -12.06
CA ARG A 102 3.96 6.32 -12.20
C ARG A 102 4.63 5.31 -11.27
N SER A 103 5.95 5.41 -11.11
CA SER A 103 6.71 4.56 -10.18
C SER A 103 6.23 4.77 -8.74
N TRP A 104 6.00 6.03 -8.35
CA TRP A 104 5.45 6.37 -7.04
C TRP A 104 4.05 5.80 -6.82
N GLN A 105 3.13 6.03 -7.76
CA GLN A 105 1.74 5.59 -7.63
C GLN A 105 1.64 4.06 -7.54
N GLU A 106 2.36 3.34 -8.40
CA GLU A 106 2.36 1.88 -8.37
C GLU A 106 3.01 1.32 -7.10
N ALA A 107 4.14 1.90 -6.66
CA ALA A 107 4.81 1.49 -5.44
C ALA A 107 3.93 1.71 -4.20
N LEU A 108 3.28 2.87 -4.10
CA LEU A 108 2.39 3.20 -2.99
C LEU A 108 1.16 2.28 -2.96
N LYS A 109 0.53 2.05 -4.11
CA LYS A 109 -0.59 1.11 -4.24
C LYS A 109 -0.19 -0.31 -3.80
N ASN A 110 0.96 -0.80 -4.25
CA ASN A 110 1.44 -2.14 -3.90
C ASN A 110 1.83 -2.25 -2.42
N ALA A 111 2.43 -1.21 -1.84
CA ALA A 111 2.75 -1.16 -0.42
C ALA A 111 1.48 -1.20 0.45
N MET A 112 0.46 -0.40 0.09
CA MET A 112 -0.86 -0.44 0.72
C MET A 112 -1.49 -1.83 0.62
N LYS A 113 -1.49 -2.42 -0.58
CA LYS A 113 -2.04 -3.76 -0.82
C LYS A 113 -1.36 -4.81 0.06
N LYS A 114 -0.03 -4.81 0.11
CA LYS A 114 0.74 -5.76 0.92
C LYS A 114 0.44 -5.61 2.41
N GLN A 115 0.33 -4.38 2.90
CA GLN A 115 -0.03 -4.12 4.30
C GLN A 115 -1.44 -4.62 4.62
N ALA A 116 -2.43 -4.28 3.78
CA ALA A 116 -3.81 -4.72 3.98
C ALA A 116 -3.95 -6.25 3.93
N ILE A 117 -3.26 -6.93 3.01
CA ILE A 117 -3.24 -8.40 2.95
C ILE A 117 -2.67 -8.98 4.25
N GLY A 118 -1.56 -8.44 4.77
CA GLY A 118 -0.98 -8.90 6.03
C GLY A 118 -1.96 -8.77 7.20
N MET A 119 -2.68 -7.65 7.28
CA MET A 119 -3.69 -7.43 8.32
C MET A 119 -4.89 -8.37 8.18
N LEU A 120 -5.37 -8.62 6.95
CA LEU A 120 -6.43 -9.59 6.67
C LEU A 120 -6.01 -11.00 7.09
N GLN A 121 -4.78 -11.41 6.75
CA GLN A 121 -4.24 -12.72 7.12
C GLN A 121 -4.15 -12.86 8.64
N GLN A 122 -3.67 -11.84 9.34
CA GLN A 122 -3.61 -11.84 10.80
C GLN A 122 -5.00 -12.00 11.44
N LYS A 123 -5.99 -11.24 10.96
CA LYS A 123 -7.39 -11.35 11.43
C LYS A 123 -7.98 -12.74 11.18
N CYS A 124 -7.64 -13.39 10.07
CA CYS A 124 -8.05 -14.76 9.79
C CYS A 124 -7.41 -15.77 10.77
N VAL A 125 -6.11 -15.61 11.07
CA VAL A 125 -5.39 -16.46 12.04
C VAL A 125 -5.98 -16.31 13.44
N GLU A 126 -6.23 -15.07 13.89
CA GLU A 126 -6.84 -14.80 15.20
C GLU A 126 -8.22 -15.47 15.33
N LYS A 127 -9.09 -15.32 14.33
CA LYS A 127 -10.40 -16.00 14.32
C LYS A 127 -10.30 -17.53 14.31
N ALA A 128 -9.33 -18.09 13.59
CA ALA A 128 -9.13 -19.54 13.56
C ALA A 128 -8.65 -20.07 14.93
N LEU A 129 -7.76 -19.33 15.61
CA LEU A 129 -7.31 -19.66 16.95
C LEU A 129 -8.46 -19.56 17.96
N ASP A 130 -9.25 -18.49 17.94
CA ASP A 130 -10.44 -18.35 18.80
C ASP A 130 -11.45 -19.47 18.56
N GLY A 131 -11.71 -19.83 17.30
CA GLY A 131 -12.57 -20.96 16.96
C GLY A 131 -12.03 -22.29 17.47
N SER A 132 -10.71 -22.51 17.41
CA SER A 132 -10.07 -23.72 17.96
C SER A 132 -10.13 -23.76 19.49
N LEU A 133 -9.97 -22.63 20.16
CA LEU A 133 -10.09 -22.49 21.62
C LEU A 133 -11.53 -22.73 22.07
N CYS A 134 -12.52 -22.23 21.35
CA CYS A 134 -13.94 -22.50 21.58
C CYS A 134 -14.30 -23.98 21.35
N ALA A 135 -13.69 -24.64 20.35
CA ALA A 135 -13.91 -26.06 20.10
C ALA A 135 -13.29 -26.95 21.19
N LEU A 136 -12.16 -26.55 21.77
CA LEU A 136 -11.48 -27.27 22.85
C LEU A 136 -12.09 -27.04 24.24
N SER A 137 -12.85 -25.96 24.43
CA SER A 137 -13.55 -25.65 25.69
C SER A 137 -15.00 -26.17 25.74
N GLY A 138 -15.46 -26.81 24.66
CA GLY A 138 -16.76 -27.48 24.57
C GLY A 138 -16.73 -29.01 24.71
N LEU A 139 -15.58 -29.60 25.10
CA LEU A 139 -15.39 -31.02 25.46
C LEU A 139 -15.17 -31.13 26.97
#